data_AF-A0A7S0IQT8-F1
#
_entry.id   AF-A0A7S0IQT8-F1
#
_cell.length_a   1.000
_cell.length_b   1.000
_cell.length_c   1.000
_cell.angle_alpha   90.00
_cell.angle_beta   90.00
_cell.angle_gamma   90.00
#
_symmetry.space_group_name_H-M   'P 1'
#
loop_
_entity.id
_entity.type
_entity.pdbx_description
1 polymer ?
#
loop_
_entity_poly.entity_id
_entity_poly.type
_entity_poly.pdbx_seq_one_letter_code
_entity_poly.pdbx_strand_id
1 'polypeptide(L)'
;SCIMHFDAATVVPFNGFADVDDYYRHMSLGHLGKLRRVAVPLLHLHACDDPIIDCDTFAPFLSAGGPNAYFLITRRGGHVGWCEGWRPWRPRWSFQNRAVFAFAAAALSAPQQSAPR
;
A
#
# COMPACT_ATOMS: atom_id res chain seq x y z
N SER A 1 -0.93 5.82 23.90
CA SER A 1 -2.14 6.44 23.33
C SER A 1 -2.30 5.91 21.93
N CYS A 2 -3.38 5.19 21.63
CA CYS A 2 -3.56 4.54 20.34
C CYS A 2 -3.78 5.57 19.22
N ILE A 3 -3.29 5.31 18.00
CA ILE A 3 -3.51 6.16 16.82
C ILE A 3 -5.01 6.43 16.58
N MET A 4 -5.85 5.43 16.84
CA MET A 4 -7.31 5.56 16.82
C MET A 4 -7.85 6.70 17.69
N HIS A 5 -7.25 6.91 18.87
CA HIS A 5 -7.69 7.98 19.78
C HIS A 5 -7.29 9.34 19.22
N PHE A 6 -6.09 9.45 18.64
CA PHE A 6 -5.65 10.67 17.97
C PHE A 6 -6.58 11.00 16.80
N ASP A 7 -6.92 10.02 15.96
CA ASP A 7 -7.83 10.22 14.82
C ASP A 7 -9.24 10.59 15.28
N ALA A 8 -9.76 9.96 16.33
CA ALA A 8 -11.05 10.30 16.92
C ALA A 8 -11.10 11.75 17.41
N ALA A 9 -10.01 12.24 18.01
CA ALA A 9 -9.92 13.60 18.54
C ALA A 9 -9.62 14.67 17.48
N THR A 10 -9.07 14.27 16.32
CA THR A 10 -8.57 15.21 15.30
C THR A 10 -9.21 14.96 13.94
N VAL A 11 -8.85 13.87 13.26
CA VAL A 11 -9.24 13.57 11.89
C VAL A 11 -10.75 13.49 11.73
N VAL A 12 -11.45 12.81 12.65
CA VAL A 12 -12.90 12.63 12.62
C VAL A 12 -13.65 13.97 12.60
N PRO A 13 -13.48 14.87 13.59
CA PRO A 13 -14.21 16.14 13.61
C PRO A 13 -13.80 17.08 12.47
N PHE A 14 -12.53 17.08 12.03
CA PHE A 14 -12.09 17.93 10.92
C PHE A 14 -12.68 17.53 9.56
N ASN A 15 -12.95 16.24 9.35
CA ASN A 15 -13.42 15.72 8.07
C ASN A 15 -14.93 15.39 8.07
N GLY A 16 -15.63 15.63 9.19
CA GLY A 16 -17.08 15.45 9.27
C GLY A 16 -17.55 13.99 9.31
N PHE A 17 -16.71 13.07 9.77
CA PHE A 17 -17.11 11.67 9.99
C PHE A 17 -17.95 11.55 11.28
N ALA A 18 -18.87 10.58 11.31
CA ALA A 18 -19.73 10.38 12.48
C ALA A 18 -18.95 9.93 13.72
N ASP A 19 -18.00 9.02 13.53
CA ASP A 19 -17.09 8.50 14.54
C ASP A 19 -15.82 7.94 13.90
N VAL A 20 -14.91 7.41 14.72
CA VAL A 20 -13.65 6.83 14.25
C VAL A 20 -13.87 5.58 13.41
N ASP A 21 -14.88 4.77 13.73
CA ASP A 21 -15.19 3.57 12.96
C ASP A 21 -15.71 3.94 11.56
N ASP A 22 -16.50 5.00 11.45
CA ASP A 22 -16.99 5.54 10.20
C ASP A 22 -15.85 6.12 9.34
N TYR A 23 -14.90 6.81 9.96
CA TYR A 23 -13.67 7.24 9.31
C TYR A 23 -12.90 6.05 8.71
N TYR A 24 -12.58 5.03 9.50
CA TYR A 24 -11.83 3.85 9.03
C TYR A 24 -12.63 3.02 8.01
N ARG A 25 -13.96 2.93 8.15
CA ARG A 25 -14.87 2.29 7.18
C ARG A 25 -14.74 2.93 5.79
N HIS A 26 -14.66 4.25 5.72
CA HIS A 26 -14.58 5.00 4.47
C HIS A 26 -13.15 5.10 3.91
N MET A 27 -12.16 5.28 4.77
CA MET A 27 -10.80 5.60 4.36
C MET A 27 -9.88 4.38 4.22
N SER A 28 -10.20 3.26 4.88
CA SER A 28 -9.41 2.03 4.71
C SER A 28 -9.79 1.24 3.46
N LEU A 29 -8.76 0.77 2.76
CA LEU A 29 -8.88 -0.14 1.61
C LEU A 29 -9.38 -1.54 2.00
N GLY A 30 -9.11 -1.94 3.24
CA GLY A 30 -9.43 -3.27 3.76
C GLY A 30 -10.90 -3.52 4.05
N HIS A 31 -11.69 -2.46 4.12
CA HIS A 31 -13.10 -2.54 4.41
C HIS A 31 -13.92 -2.62 3.10
N LEU A 32 -15.04 -3.34 3.12
CA LEU A 32 -16.01 -3.48 1.99
C LEU A 32 -15.45 -4.08 0.69
N GLY A 33 -14.32 -4.78 0.74
CA GLY A 33 -13.72 -5.39 -0.45
C GLY A 33 -13.33 -4.37 -1.53
N LYS A 34 -13.04 -3.11 -1.14
CA LYS A 34 -12.68 -2.03 -2.06
C LYS A 34 -11.49 -2.39 -2.95
N LEU A 35 -10.52 -3.14 -2.42
CA LEU A 35 -9.37 -3.59 -3.19
C LEU A 35 -9.75 -4.42 -4.43
N ARG A 36 -10.86 -5.17 -4.38
CA ARG A 36 -11.36 -5.94 -5.55
C ARG A 36 -11.98 -5.06 -6.63
N ARG A 37 -12.39 -3.84 -6.27
CA ARG A 37 -13.04 -2.87 -7.18
C ARG A 37 -12.03 -1.98 -7.90
N VAL A 38 -10.74 -2.12 -7.61
CA VAL A 38 -9.69 -1.34 -8.27
C VAL A 38 -9.66 -1.73 -9.75
N ALA A 39 -10.03 -0.78 -10.62
CA ALA A 39 -10.21 -1.01 -12.05
C ALA A 39 -8.90 -0.95 -12.86
N VAL A 40 -7.83 -0.42 -12.27
CA VAL A 40 -6.53 -0.21 -12.92
C VAL A 40 -5.44 -0.98 -12.17
N PRO A 41 -4.36 -1.41 -12.84
CA PRO A 41 -3.24 -2.06 -12.16
C PRO A 41 -2.72 -1.22 -10.99
N LEU A 42 -2.69 -1.82 -9.79
CA LEU A 42 -2.22 -1.22 -8.54
C LEU A 42 -1.10 -2.08 -7.97
N LEU A 43 0.05 -1.46 -7.72
CA LEU A 43 1.18 -2.08 -7.04
C LEU A 43 1.24 -1.62 -5.58
N HIS A 44 1.15 -2.58 -4.66
CA HIS A 44 1.49 -2.39 -3.27
C HIS A 44 2.94 -2.84 -3.05
N LEU A 45 3.83 -1.90 -2.74
CA LEU A 45 5.23 -2.17 -2.44
C LEU A 45 5.47 -1.95 -0.94
N HIS A 46 5.97 -2.97 -0.24
CA HIS A 46 6.21 -2.88 1.19
C HIS A 46 7.41 -3.74 1.64
N ALA A 47 8.03 -3.39 2.77
CA ALA A 47 9.16 -4.11 3.34
C ALA A 47 8.82 -4.62 4.75
N CYS A 48 9.07 -5.89 5.04
CA CYS A 48 8.74 -6.52 6.34
C CYS A 48 9.47 -5.92 7.54
N ASP A 49 10.53 -5.15 7.33
CA ASP A 49 11.27 -4.43 8.37
C ASP A 49 10.90 -2.94 8.45
N ASP A 50 9.73 -2.56 7.92
CA ASP A 50 9.16 -1.22 8.08
C ASP A 50 8.86 -0.94 9.57
N PRO A 51 9.51 0.07 10.18
CA PRO A 51 9.33 0.38 11.61
C PRO A 51 8.01 1.12 11.91
N ILE A 52 7.26 1.53 10.88
CA ILE A 52 6.02 2.31 11.01
C ILE A 52 4.80 1.43 10.76
N ILE A 53 4.83 0.62 9.71
CA ILE A 53 3.70 -0.24 9.30
C ILE A 53 4.13 -1.70 9.44
N ASP A 54 3.51 -2.41 10.38
CA ASP A 54 3.79 -3.83 10.60
C ASP A 54 3.32 -4.68 9.41
N CYS A 55 4.10 -5.71 9.06
CA CYS A 55 3.80 -6.53 7.90
C CYS A 55 2.55 -7.42 8.02
N ASP A 56 2.15 -7.77 9.24
CA ASP A 56 0.92 -8.52 9.47
C ASP A 56 -0.33 -7.67 9.17
N THR A 57 -0.19 -6.33 9.14
CA THR A 57 -1.28 -5.38 8.86
C THR A 57 -1.92 -5.62 7.48
N PHE A 58 -1.16 -6.07 6.48
CA PHE A 58 -1.68 -6.29 5.13
C PHE A 58 -1.81 -7.76 4.73
N ALA A 59 -1.43 -8.72 5.58
CA ALA A 59 -1.62 -10.14 5.31
C ALA A 59 -3.07 -10.50 4.88
N PRO A 60 -4.13 -9.90 5.47
CA PRO A 60 -5.51 -10.12 5.01
C PRO A 60 -5.77 -9.62 3.58
N PHE A 61 -4.97 -8.70 3.05
CA PHE A 61 -5.16 -8.11 1.71
C PHE A 61 -4.50 -8.89 0.59
N LEU A 62 -3.48 -9.70 0.90
CA LEU A 62 -2.78 -10.53 -0.08
C LEU A 62 -3.72 -11.50 -0.80
N SER A 63 -4.71 -12.03 -0.08
CA SER A 63 -5.74 -12.93 -0.63
C SER A 63 -7.03 -12.21 -1.03
N ALA A 64 -7.27 -11.00 -0.53
CA ALA A 64 -8.47 -10.21 -0.84
C ALA A 64 -8.33 -9.34 -2.10
N GLY A 65 -7.16 -9.32 -2.74
CA GLY A 65 -6.90 -8.57 -3.98
C GLY A 65 -7.78 -9.00 -5.15
N GLY A 66 -8.16 -8.05 -6.00
CA GLY A 66 -8.72 -8.32 -7.33
C GLY A 66 -7.63 -8.63 -8.36
N PRO A 67 -7.99 -8.92 -9.62
CA PRO A 67 -7.01 -9.22 -10.69
C PRO A 67 -6.01 -8.08 -10.97
N ASN A 68 -6.34 -6.86 -10.54
CA ASN A 68 -5.52 -5.68 -10.72
C ASN A 68 -4.65 -5.32 -9.51
N ALA A 69 -4.72 -6.07 -8.40
CA ALA A 69 -3.95 -5.79 -7.19
C ALA A 69 -2.70 -6.66 -7.14
N TYR A 70 -1.53 -6.04 -7.20
CA TYR A 70 -0.23 -6.69 -7.17
C TYR A 70 0.51 -6.32 -5.89
N PHE A 71 1.17 -7.30 -5.27
CA PHE A 71 1.92 -7.10 -4.03
C PHE A 71 3.39 -7.48 -4.23
N LEU A 72 4.28 -6.54 -3.94
CA LEU A 72 5.73 -6.76 -3.91
C LEU A 72 6.20 -6.54 -2.47
N ILE A 73 6.41 -7.65 -1.76
CA ILE A 73 6.84 -7.64 -0.36
C ILE A 73 8.30 -8.05 -0.28
N THR A 74 9.14 -7.20 0.29
CA THR A 74 10.56 -7.49 0.51
C THR A 74 10.83 -7.79 1.97
N ARG A 75 11.82 -8.65 2.25
CA ARG A 75 12.24 -8.91 3.63
C ARG A 75 12.89 -7.69 4.30
N ARG A 76 13.52 -6.84 3.48
CA ARG A 76 14.23 -5.64 3.93
C ARG A 76 13.97 -4.45 3.01
N GLY A 77 13.96 -3.26 3.59
CA GLY A 77 13.79 -2.00 2.91
C GLY A 77 13.43 -0.84 3.84
N GLY A 78 12.93 -1.11 5.04
CA GLY A 78 12.36 -0.10 5.92
C GLY A 78 11.16 0.60 5.28
N HIS A 79 10.74 1.72 5.86
CA HIS A 79 9.53 2.42 5.41
C HIS A 79 9.60 2.97 3.98
N VAL A 80 10.73 3.61 3.62
CA VAL A 80 10.93 4.26 2.31
C VAL A 80 12.34 4.05 1.75
N GLY A 81 13.09 3.08 2.29
CA GLY A 81 14.52 3.03 2.08
C GLY A 81 14.99 2.14 0.94
N TRP A 82 14.78 0.83 1.03
CA TRP A 82 15.38 -0.16 0.13
C TRP A 82 16.84 0.18 -0.24
N CYS A 83 17.64 0.52 0.78
CA CYS A 83 19.04 0.89 0.62
C CYS A 83 19.82 -0.31 0.05
N GLU A 84 20.42 -0.12 -1.12
CA GLU A 84 21.20 -1.14 -1.80
C GLU A 84 22.70 -0.86 -1.69
N GLY A 85 23.47 -1.93 -1.60
CA GLY A 85 24.93 -1.90 -1.58
C GLY A 85 25.53 -2.09 -0.18
N TRP A 86 26.76 -2.60 -0.16
CA TRP A 86 27.49 -2.86 1.09
C TRP A 86 28.25 -1.64 1.62
N ARG A 87 28.47 -0.62 0.79
CA ARG A 87 29.26 0.57 1.15
C ARG A 87 28.35 1.64 1.78
N PRO A 88 28.45 1.91 3.09
CA PRO A 88 27.54 2.84 3.78
C PRO A 88 27.56 4.27 3.23
N TRP A 89 28.69 4.69 2.63
CA TRP A 89 28.89 6.01 2.05
C TRP A 89 28.49 6.12 0.57
N ARG A 90 28.00 5.03 -0.04
CA ARG A 90 27.43 5.04 -1.39
C ARG A 90 26.10 4.28 -1.40
N PRO A 91 25.12 4.71 -0.60
CA PRO A 91 23.83 4.05 -0.58
C PRO A 91 23.15 4.24 -1.93
N ARG A 92 22.66 3.16 -2.51
CA ARG A 92 21.90 3.19 -3.77
C ARG A 92 20.43 3.00 -3.44
N TRP A 93 19.61 4.01 -3.71
CA TRP A 93 18.17 4.00 -3.40
C TRP A 93 17.37 3.80 -4.68
N SER A 94 17.77 2.82 -5.50
CA SER A 94 17.23 2.65 -6.85
C SER A 94 16.20 1.53 -6.97
N PHE A 95 16.10 0.65 -5.98
CA PHE A 95 15.16 -0.47 -6.02
C PHE A 95 13.71 -0.03 -6.22
N GLN A 96 13.21 0.89 -5.38
CA GLN A 96 11.82 1.36 -5.47
C GLN A 96 11.54 1.95 -6.86
N ASN A 97 12.42 2.81 -7.36
CA ASN A 97 12.29 3.40 -8.70
C ASN A 97 12.26 2.34 -9.79
N ARG A 98 13.15 1.35 -9.74
CA ARG A 98 13.16 0.26 -10.73
C ARG A 98 11.87 -0.59 -10.65
N ALA A 99 11.39 -0.89 -9.44
CA ALA A 99 10.16 -1.64 -9.24
C ALA A 99 8.94 -0.89 -9.80
N VAL A 100 8.82 0.41 -9.47
CA VAL A 100 7.74 1.28 -9.98
C VAL A 100 7.81 1.42 -11.49
N PHE A 101 8.99 1.67 -12.07
CA PHE A 101 9.12 1.80 -13.52
C PHE A 101 8.86 0.50 -14.27
N ALA A 102 9.34 -0.64 -13.75
CA ALA A 102 9.05 -1.95 -14.34
C ALA A 102 7.54 -2.24 -14.31
N PHE A 103 6.89 -1.95 -13.19
CA PHE A 103 5.45 -2.11 -13.06
C PHE A 103 4.68 -1.19 -13.99
N ALA A 104 5.03 0.10 -14.04
CA ALA A 104 4.37 1.06 -14.92
C ALA A 104 4.53 0.68 -16.40
N ALA A 105 5.74 0.28 -16.82
CA ALA A 105 5.99 -0.18 -18.19
C ALA A 105 5.14 -1.41 -18.54
N ALA A 106 5.05 -2.39 -17.63
CA ALA A 106 4.23 -3.58 -17.82
C ALA A 106 2.72 -3.24 -17.89
N ALA A 107 2.24 -2.39 -16.97
CA ALA A 107 0.84 -1.98 -16.90
C ALA A 107 0.40 -1.20 -18.15
N LEU A 108 1.28 -0.36 -18.71
CA LEU A 108 1.00 0.41 -19.93
C LEU A 108 1.11 -0.42 -21.22
N SER A 109 1.90 -1.49 -21.20
CA SER A 109 2.07 -2.38 -22.35
C SER A 109 1.04 -3.50 -22.41
N ALA A 110 0.36 -3.77 -21.28
CA ALA A 110 -0.69 -4.77 -21.22
C ALA A 110 -1.92 -4.31 -22.02
N PRO A 111 -2.53 -5.18 -22.85
CA PRO A 111 -3.84 -4.89 -23.42
C PRO A 111 -4.82 -4.58 -22.29
N GLN A 112 -5.60 -3.51 -22.40
CA GLN A 112 -6.64 -3.24 -21.40
C GLN A 112 -7.58 -4.43 -21.35
N GLN A 113 -7.54 -5.18 -20.24
CA GLN A 113 -8.55 -6.17 -19.95
C GLN A 113 -9.86 -5.41 -19.75
N SER A 114 -10.78 -5.55 -20.69
CA SER A 114 -12.12 -4.98 -20.59
C SER A 114 -12.74 -5.49 -19.30
N ALA A 115 -13.08 -4.59 -18.37
CA ALA A 115 -13.79 -4.99 -17.16
C ALA A 115 -15.08 -5.74 -17.57
N PRO A 116 -15.43 -6.86 -16.91
CA PRO A 116 -16.73 -7.47 -17.13
C PRO A 116 -17.81 -6.43 -16.76
N ARG A 117 -18.72 -6.18 -17.71
CA ARG A 117 -19.90 -5.33 -17.52
C ARG A 117 -20.79 -5.85 -16.41
#